data_AF-A0A5B0M9X8-F1
#
_entry.id   AF-A0A5B0M9X8-F1
#
_cell.length_a   1.000
_cell.length_b   1.000
_cell.length_c   1.000
_cell.angle_alpha   90.00
_cell.angle_beta   90.00
_cell.angle_gamma   90.00
#
_symmetry.space_group_name_H-M   'P 1'
#
loop_
_entity.id
_entity.type
_entity.pdbx_description
1 polymer ?
#
loop_
_entity_poly.entity_id
_entity_poly.type
_entity_poly.pdbx_seq_one_letter_code
_entity_poly.pdbx_strand_id
1 'polypeptide(L)'
;MDRAILELTETALSHLTPQDQLLFDRFFTNFQDAYLELFNHPLRGAFTDEEDAYFGRYVNRVIDALDRLGREDVQRLEFIWFYWIGMIEDLEESRAVTFARRRTQIEERLDTLPIITSPTLTSIPDGESLGCLVAWKNLPNPKKS
;
A
#
# COMPACT_ATOMS: atom_id res chain seq x y z
N MET A 1 2.05 -8.73 12.10
CA MET A 1 0.95 -7.98 12.72
C MET A 1 1.16 -7.98 14.22
N ASP A 2 1.04 -6.83 14.88
CA ASP A 2 1.29 -6.72 16.32
C ASP A 2 0.19 -7.46 17.10
N ARG A 3 0.58 -8.47 17.89
CA ARG A 3 -0.39 -9.26 18.65
C ARG A 3 -1.03 -8.43 19.77
N ALA A 4 -0.29 -7.49 20.34
CA ALA A 4 -0.78 -6.67 21.44
C ALA A 4 -1.90 -5.73 20.96
N ILE A 5 -1.79 -5.16 19.75
CA ILE A 5 -2.84 -4.29 19.24
C ILE A 5 -4.12 -5.07 18.89
N LEU A 6 -4.00 -6.33 18.44
CA LEU A 6 -5.15 -7.18 18.18
C LEU A 6 -5.90 -7.52 19.47
N GLU A 7 -5.18 -7.93 20.51
CA GLU A 7 -5.76 -8.21 21.84
C GLU A 7 -6.39 -6.96 22.45
N LEU A 8 -5.76 -5.80 22.28
CA LEU A 8 -6.31 -4.51 22.71
C LEU A 8 -7.60 -4.17 21.96
N THR A 9 -7.64 -4.46 20.65
CA THR A 9 -8.82 -4.26 19.81
C THR A 9 -9.97 -5.15 20.28
N GLU A 10 -9.75 -6.45 20.43
CA GLU A 10 -10.77 -7.38 20.93
C GLU A 10 -11.31 -6.95 22.30
N THR A 11 -10.42 -6.54 23.20
CA THR A 11 -10.80 -6.05 24.53
C THR A 11 -11.64 -4.79 24.45
N ALA A 12 -11.22 -3.77 23.68
CA ALA A 12 -11.95 -2.52 23.53
C ALA A 12 -13.35 -2.76 22.92
N LEU A 13 -13.44 -3.64 21.93
CA LEU A 13 -14.69 -4.00 21.27
C LEU A 13 -15.67 -4.72 22.20
N SER A 14 -15.19 -5.49 23.17
CA SER A 14 -16.03 -6.24 24.11
C SER A 14 -16.87 -5.37 25.06
N HIS A 15 -16.50 -4.09 25.21
CA HIS A 15 -17.21 -3.14 26.06
C HIS A 15 -18.36 -2.42 25.34
N LEU A 16 -18.45 -2.57 24.02
CA LEU A 16 -19.38 -1.83 23.20
C LEU A 16 -20.74 -2.52 23.09
N THR A 17 -21.75 -1.76 22.67
CA THR A 17 -23.01 -2.37 22.22
C THR A 17 -22.75 -3.25 21.00
N PRO A 18 -23.57 -4.27 20.72
CA PRO A 18 -23.37 -5.13 19.55
C PRO A 18 -23.35 -4.36 18.22
N GLN A 19 -24.09 -3.24 18.14
CA GLN A 19 -24.14 -2.40 16.95
C GLN A 19 -22.83 -1.63 16.75
N ASP A 20 -22.33 -1.00 17.81
CA ASP A 20 -21.07 -0.25 17.75
C ASP A 20 -19.90 -1.21 17.57
N GLN A 21 -19.91 -2.34 18.27
CA GLN A 21 -18.92 -3.40 18.11
C GLN A 21 -18.76 -3.80 16.64
N LEU A 22 -19.87 -4.07 15.94
CA LEU A 22 -19.82 -4.44 14.52
C LEU A 22 -19.27 -3.31 13.63
N LEU A 23 -19.57 -2.05 13.95
CA LEU A 23 -19.06 -0.90 13.22
C LEU A 23 -17.55 -0.76 13.40
N PHE A 24 -17.07 -0.77 14.65
CA PHE A 24 -15.65 -0.61 14.97
C PHE A 24 -14.82 -1.83 14.53
N ASP A 25 -15.37 -3.05 14.61
CA ASP A 25 -14.74 -4.26 14.08
C ASP A 25 -14.46 -4.14 12.58
N ARG A 26 -15.47 -3.73 11.79
CA ARG A 26 -15.31 -3.50 10.35
C ARG A 26 -14.35 -2.36 10.04
N PHE A 27 -14.36 -1.32 10.87
CA PHE A 27 -13.47 -0.19 10.74
C PHE A 27 -12.00 -0.59 10.94
N PHE A 28 -11.68 -1.28 12.03
CA PHE A 28 -10.31 -1.72 12.30
C PHE A 28 -9.86 -2.81 11.34
N THR A 29 -10.75 -3.72 10.92
CA THR A 29 -10.44 -4.70 9.87
C THR A 29 -10.02 -4.00 8.58
N ASN A 30 -10.68 -2.90 8.21
CA ASN A 30 -10.32 -2.14 7.02
C ASN A 30 -8.92 -1.55 7.06
N PHE A 31 -8.53 -0.99 8.22
CA PHE A 31 -7.19 -0.47 8.40
C PHE A 31 -6.14 -1.59 8.46
N GLN A 32 -6.48 -2.74 9.04
CA GLN A 32 -5.63 -3.92 9.00
C GLN A 32 -5.41 -4.40 7.57
N ASP A 33 -6.47 -4.44 6.76
CA ASP A 33 -6.40 -4.81 5.34
C ASP A 33 -5.55 -3.80 4.55
N ALA A 34 -5.71 -2.49 4.79
CA ALA A 34 -4.88 -1.45 4.20
C ALA A 34 -3.40 -1.64 4.55
N TYR A 35 -3.11 -1.83 5.84
CA TYR A 35 -1.76 -2.10 6.30
C TYR A 35 -1.17 -3.35 5.64
N LEU A 36 -1.93 -4.45 5.57
CA LEU A 36 -1.49 -5.71 4.96
C LEU A 36 -1.27 -5.57 3.46
N GLU A 37 -2.12 -4.83 2.76
CA GLU A 37 -2.00 -4.52 1.35
C GLU A 37 -0.69 -3.78 1.07
N LEU A 38 -0.35 -2.77 1.88
CA LEU A 38 0.97 -2.17 1.79
C LEU A 38 2.03 -3.21 2.15
N PHE A 39 1.99 -3.79 3.34
CA PHE A 39 3.03 -4.67 3.86
C PHE A 39 3.43 -5.80 2.89
N ASN A 40 2.45 -6.46 2.27
CA ASN A 40 2.67 -7.59 1.37
C ASN A 40 3.10 -7.20 -0.05
N HIS A 41 2.91 -5.94 -0.45
CA HIS A 41 3.26 -5.44 -1.77
C HIS A 41 4.39 -4.39 -1.70
N PRO A 42 5.64 -4.76 -1.36
CA PRO A 42 6.72 -3.79 -1.08
C PRO A 42 7.19 -2.96 -2.29
N LEU A 43 6.67 -3.22 -3.48
CA LEU A 43 6.96 -2.49 -4.72
C LEU A 43 5.83 -1.55 -5.17
N ARG A 44 4.68 -1.57 -4.49
CA ARG A 44 3.58 -0.65 -4.81
C ARG A 44 3.88 0.76 -4.30
N GLY A 45 3.26 1.77 -4.92
CA GLY A 45 3.25 3.15 -4.43
C GLY A 45 2.27 3.35 -3.27
N ALA A 46 2.06 4.62 -2.89
CA ALA A 46 1.00 5.02 -1.98
C ALA A 46 -0.39 4.63 -2.53
N PHE A 47 -1.40 4.64 -1.65
CA PHE A 47 -2.79 4.47 -2.05
C PHE A 47 -3.26 5.54 -3.04
N THR A 48 -4.18 5.18 -3.93
CA THR A 48 -4.92 6.16 -4.73
C THR A 48 -6.07 6.74 -3.92
N ASP A 49 -6.62 7.89 -4.37
CA ASP A 49 -7.79 8.52 -3.74
C ASP A 49 -8.97 7.54 -3.60
N GLU A 50 -9.17 6.63 -4.57
CA GLU A 50 -10.21 5.61 -4.50
C GLU A 50 -9.93 4.53 -3.43
N GLU A 51 -8.67 4.12 -3.28
CA GLU A 51 -8.25 3.17 -2.25
C GLU A 51 -8.38 3.81 -0.86
N ASP A 52 -7.97 5.07 -0.70
CA ASP A 52 -8.14 5.83 0.55
C ASP A 52 -9.62 5.98 0.92
N ALA A 53 -10.47 6.31 -0.06
CA ALA A 53 -11.92 6.36 0.17
C ALA A 53 -12.49 4.98 0.55
N TYR A 54 -11.97 3.91 -0.04
CA TYR A 54 -12.40 2.55 0.27
C TYR A 54 -12.00 2.13 1.70
N PHE A 55 -10.76 2.37 2.12
CA PHE A 55 -10.27 2.02 3.45
C PHE A 55 -10.85 2.96 4.52
N GLY A 56 -11.06 4.23 4.20
CA GLY A 56 -11.66 5.24 5.06
C GLY A 56 -13.20 5.25 5.11
N ARG A 57 -13.90 4.35 4.40
CA ARG A 57 -15.36 4.42 4.19
C ARG A 57 -16.24 4.46 5.46
N TYR A 58 -15.72 4.02 6.60
CA TYR A 58 -16.46 4.04 7.87
C TYR A 58 -16.12 5.23 8.77
N VAL A 59 -15.13 6.06 8.43
CA VAL A 59 -14.62 7.17 9.29
C VAL A 59 -15.75 8.06 9.78
N ASN A 60 -16.61 8.56 8.89
CA ASN A 60 -17.71 9.45 9.31
C ASN A 60 -18.68 8.78 10.28
N ARG A 61 -19.02 7.50 10.05
CA ARG A 61 -19.92 6.76 10.95
C ARG A 61 -19.27 6.47 12.29
N VAL A 62 -17.97 6.24 12.30
CA VAL A 62 -17.18 6.03 13.52
C VAL A 62 -17.11 7.32 14.33
N ILE A 63 -16.87 8.46 13.70
CA ILE A 63 -16.91 9.77 14.37
C ILE A 63 -18.27 9.97 15.05
N ASP A 64 -19.36 9.76 14.32
CA ASP A 64 -20.72 9.85 14.89
C ASP A 64 -20.96 8.85 16.04
N ALA A 65 -20.32 7.68 16.01
CA ALA A 65 -20.43 6.67 17.06
C ALA A 65 -19.64 7.07 18.31
N LEU A 66 -18.42 7.59 18.14
CA LEU A 66 -17.57 8.07 19.24
C LEU A 66 -18.26 9.16 20.07
N ASP A 67 -19.01 10.06 19.44
CA ASP A 67 -19.79 11.11 20.12
C ASP A 67 -20.82 10.59 21.13
N ARG A 68 -21.22 9.32 21.01
CA ARG A 68 -22.22 8.67 21.85
C ARG A 68 -21.61 7.74 22.91
N LEU A 69 -20.31 7.51 22.86
CA LEU A 69 -19.60 6.59 23.76
C LEU A 69 -19.08 7.29 25.03
N GLY A 70 -18.82 6.49 26.05
CA GLY A 70 -18.14 6.96 27.26
C GLY A 70 -16.69 7.34 26.97
N ARG A 71 -16.16 8.34 27.69
CA ARG A 71 -14.80 8.85 27.50
C ARG A 71 -13.73 7.76 27.46
N GLU A 72 -13.81 6.77 28.34
CA GLU A 72 -12.79 5.72 28.40
C GLU A 72 -12.81 4.83 27.14
N ASP A 73 -13.99 4.52 26.61
CA ASP A 73 -14.12 3.70 25.41
C ASP A 73 -13.66 4.48 24.19
N VAL A 74 -13.99 5.78 24.11
CA VAL A 74 -13.46 6.69 23.09
C VAL A 74 -11.94 6.69 23.10
N GLN A 75 -11.30 6.89 24.27
CA GLN A 75 -9.84 6.91 24.38
C GLN A 75 -9.18 5.61 23.90
N ARG A 76 -9.77 4.46 24.24
CA ARG A 76 -9.25 3.16 23.81
C ARG A 76 -9.36 2.99 22.28
N LEU A 77 -10.51 3.34 21.71
CA LEU A 77 -10.77 3.20 20.28
C LEU A 77 -9.93 4.18 19.44
N GLU A 78 -9.78 5.41 19.90
CA GLU A 78 -8.93 6.42 19.26
C GLU A 78 -7.46 5.99 19.28
N PHE A 79 -6.96 5.44 20.40
CA PHE A 79 -5.60 4.92 20.46
C PHE A 79 -5.35 3.86 19.39
N ILE A 80 -6.26 2.89 19.24
CA ILE A 80 -6.16 1.84 18.22
C ILE A 80 -6.23 2.44 16.82
N TRP A 81 -7.12 3.41 16.60
CA TRP A 81 -7.26 4.08 15.30
C TRP A 81 -5.97 4.81 14.92
N PHE A 82 -5.43 5.67 15.79
CA PHE A 82 -4.22 6.41 15.52
C PHE A 82 -3.00 5.52 15.36
N TYR A 83 -2.94 4.39 16.08
CA TYR A 83 -1.91 3.37 15.85
C TYR A 83 -1.94 2.88 14.40
N TRP A 84 -3.10 2.52 13.87
CA TRP A 84 -3.21 2.00 12.50
C TRP A 84 -2.90 3.06 11.45
N ILE A 85 -3.35 4.30 11.64
CA ILE A 85 -2.99 5.43 10.77
C ILE A 85 -1.46 5.57 10.71
N GLY A 86 -0.80 5.66 11.87
CA GLY A 86 0.66 5.83 11.92
C GLY A 86 1.40 4.68 11.24
N MET A 87 0.98 3.44 11.45
CA MET A 87 1.60 2.27 10.80
C MET A 87 1.47 2.28 9.27
N ILE A 88 0.36 2.81 8.74
CA ILE A 88 0.13 2.95 7.30
C ILE A 88 0.99 4.09 6.76
N GLU A 89 0.94 5.26 7.40
CA GLU A 89 1.72 6.44 7.01
C GLU A 89 3.22 6.14 7.01
N ASP A 90 3.75 5.47 8.04
CA ASP A 90 5.16 5.05 8.11
C ASP A 90 5.55 4.14 6.95
N LEU A 91 4.66 3.22 6.55
CA LEU A 91 4.88 2.35 5.40
C LEU A 91 4.89 3.15 4.11
N GLU A 92 3.95 4.08 3.92
CA GLU A 92 3.89 4.91 2.73
C GLU A 92 5.11 5.85 2.62
N GLU A 93 5.51 6.51 3.70
CA GLU A 93 6.64 7.44 3.72
C GLU A 93 7.98 6.70 3.48
N SER A 94 8.24 5.63 4.23
CA SER A 94 9.46 4.82 4.05
C SER A 94 9.59 4.28 2.62
N ARG A 95 8.46 4.06 1.95
CA ARG A 95 8.39 3.61 0.56
C ARG A 95 8.50 4.73 -0.44
N ALA A 96 7.94 5.91 -0.20
CA ALA A 96 8.14 7.05 -1.07
C ALA A 96 9.65 7.33 -1.26
N VAL A 97 10.42 7.25 -0.17
CA VAL A 97 11.88 7.42 -0.19
C VAL A 97 12.58 6.27 -0.94
N THR A 98 12.25 5.02 -0.64
CA THR A 98 12.93 3.86 -1.26
C THR A 98 12.50 3.61 -2.70
N PHE A 99 11.25 3.89 -3.07
CA PHE A 99 10.72 3.79 -4.42
C PHE A 99 11.31 4.86 -5.33
N ALA A 100 11.40 6.12 -4.88
CA ALA A 100 12.08 7.17 -5.62
C ALA A 100 13.53 6.78 -5.93
N ARG A 101 14.26 6.28 -4.92
CA ARG A 101 15.64 5.79 -5.10
C ARG A 101 15.73 4.62 -6.06
N ARG A 102 14.86 3.61 -5.94
CA ARG A 102 14.86 2.43 -6.82
C ARG A 102 14.48 2.81 -8.26
N ARG A 103 13.52 3.71 -8.44
CA ARG A 103 13.11 4.22 -9.75
C ARG A 103 14.27 4.94 -10.43
N THR A 104 14.97 5.83 -9.74
CA THR A 104 16.18 6.49 -10.28
C THR A 104 17.24 5.47 -10.67
N GLN A 105 17.50 4.46 -9.83
CA GLN A 105 18.47 3.41 -10.17
C GLN A 105 18.05 2.55 -11.37
N ILE A 106 16.75 2.32 -11.55
CA ILE A 106 16.22 1.61 -12.72
C ILE A 106 16.35 2.49 -13.96
N GLU A 107 15.98 3.77 -13.89
CA GLU A 107 16.14 4.74 -14.98
C GLU A 107 17.61 4.86 -15.41
N GLU A 108 18.53 5.05 -14.46
CA GLU A 108 19.98 5.06 -14.72
C GLU A 108 20.44 3.75 -15.38
N ARG A 109 19.97 2.59 -14.91
CA ARG A 109 20.32 1.30 -15.52
C ARG A 109 19.76 1.17 -16.93
N LEU A 110 18.52 1.59 -17.17
CA LEU A 110 17.90 1.60 -18.49
C LEU A 110 18.64 2.52 -19.46
N ASP A 111 19.11 3.68 -19.00
CA ASP A 111 19.92 4.62 -19.79
C ASP A 111 21.29 4.03 -20.15
N THR A 112 21.84 3.19 -19.28
CA THR A 112 23.11 2.47 -19.56
C THR A 112 22.93 1.22 -20.43
N LEU A 113 21.70 0.79 -20.72
CA LEU A 113 21.50 -0.34 -21.63
C LEU A 113 21.89 0.08 -23.05
N PRO A 114 22.87 -0.61 -23.68
CA PRO A 114 23.21 -0.32 -25.05
C PRO A 114 21.99 -0.57 -25.94
N ILE A 115 21.63 0.41 -26.76
CA ILE A 115 20.62 0.24 -27.80
C ILE A 115 21.19 -0.74 -28.83
N ILE A 116 20.87 -2.02 -28.67
CA ILE A 116 21.17 -3.04 -29.68
C ILE A 116 20.19 -2.80 -30.84
N THR A 117 20.62 -2.04 -31.84
CA THR A 117 19.91 -1.96 -33.10
C THR A 117 20.08 -3.28 -33.86
N SER A 118 19.07 -3.68 -34.66
CA SER A 118 19.05 -4.94 -35.42
C SER A 118 20.35 -5.37 -36.13
N PRO A 119 21.25 -4.49 -36.62
CA PRO A 119 22.47 -4.95 -37.28
C PRO A 119 23.44 -5.69 -36.34
N THR A 120 23.37 -5.44 -35.03
CA THR A 120 24.29 -6.01 -34.03
C THR A 120 23.94 -7.48 -33.72
N LEU A 121 22.68 -7.88 -33.87
CA LEU A 121 22.20 -9.26 -33.63
C LEU A 121 22.71 -10.26 -34.67
N THR A 122 23.12 -9.83 -35.86
CA THR A 122 23.66 -10.71 -36.91
C THR A 122 25.12 -11.12 -36.70
N SER A 123 25.79 -10.64 -35.65
CA SER A 123 27.22 -10.90 -35.41
C SER A 123 27.54 -11.69 -34.15
N ILE A 124 26.54 -12.07 -33.35
CA ILE A 124 26.76 -12.88 -32.15
C ILE A 124 26.82 -14.35 -32.61
N PRO A 125 27.97 -15.05 -32.49
CA PRO A 125 28.03 -16.46 -32.81
C PRO A 125 27.14 -17.21 -31.82
N ASP A 126 26.30 -18.10 -32.33
CA ASP A 126 25.39 -18.94 -31.54
C ASP A 126 26.17 -19.68 -30.44
N GLY A 127 26.11 -19.18 -29.19
CA GLY A 127 26.88 -19.84 -28.13
C GLY A 127 27.02 -19.18 -26.76
N GLU A 128 26.46 -18.00 -26.49
CA GLU A 128 26.47 -17.44 -25.14
C GLU A 128 25.07 -17.07 -24.65
N SER A 129 24.73 -17.63 -23.48
CA SER A 129 23.46 -17.49 -22.76
C SER A 129 23.12 -16.02 -22.52
N LEU A 130 22.19 -15.47 -23.31
CA LEU A 130 21.62 -14.14 -23.10
C LEU A 130 20.59 -14.20 -21.98
N GLY A 131 20.98 -13.70 -20.80
CA GLY A 131 20.05 -13.37 -19.72
C GLY A 131 18.98 -12.37 -20.19
N CYS A 132 17.73 -12.66 -19.84
CA CYS A 132 16.51 -11.87 -20.00
C CYS A 132 16.54 -10.71 -21.03
N LEU A 133 16.24 -11.05 -22.29
CA LEU A 133 15.88 -10.09 -23.33
C LEU A 133 14.45 -9.55 -23.10
N VAL A 134 14.33 -8.29 -22.70
CA VAL A 134 13.05 -7.59 -22.63
C VAL A 134 12.63 -7.16 -24.03
N ALA A 135 11.62 -7.82 -24.59
CA ALA A 135 11.08 -7.50 -25.91
C ALA A 135 10.19 -6.24 -25.86
N TRP A 136 10.72 -5.11 -26.34
CA TRP A 136 10.00 -3.83 -26.52
C TRP A 136 9.04 -3.84 -27.72
N LYS A 137 8.21 -4.87 -27.86
CA LYS A 137 7.16 -4.90 -28.89
C LYS A 137 5.81 -4.83 -28.20
N ASN A 138 5.31 -3.61 -27.98
CA ASN A 138 3.89 -3.20 -27.87
C ASN A 138 3.69 -1.93 -27.02
N LEU A 139 4.34 -0.81 -27.37
CA LEU A 139 3.85 0.51 -26.96
C LEU A 139 2.96 1.07 -28.10
N PRO A 140 1.70 1.44 -27.85
CA PRO A 140 0.83 2.01 -28.87
C PRO A 140 1.36 3.40 -29.26
N ASN A 141 1.53 3.61 -30.58
CA ASN A 141 1.97 4.86 -31.17
C ASN A 141 1.14 6.05 -30.65
N PRO A 142 1.76 7.13 -30.13
CA PRO A 142 1.05 8.39 -29.97
C PRO A 142 0.75 8.94 -31.37
N LYS A 143 -0.54 9.09 -31.67
CA LYS A 143 -1.05 9.66 -32.92
C LYS A 143 -0.39 11.02 -33.19
N LYS A 144 0.18 11.18 -34.38
CA LYS A 144 0.42 12.49 -35.00
C LYS A 144 -0.72 12.77 -35.98
N SER A 145 -1.63 13.66 -35.58
CA SER A 145 -2.19 14.77 -36.36
C SER A 145 -3.39 15.35 -35.64
#